data_AF-A0A9C9JPW3-F1
#
_entry.id   AF-A0A9C9JPW3-F1
#
_cell.length_a   1.000
_cell.length_b   1.000
_cell.length_c   1.000
_cell.angle_alpha   90.00
_cell.angle_beta   90.00
_cell.angle_gamma   90.00
#
_symmetry.space_group_name_H-M   'P 1'
#
loop_
_entity.id
_entity.type
_entity.pdbx_description
1 polymer ?
#
loop_
_entity_poly.entity_id
_entity_poly.type
_entity_poly.pdbx_seq_one_letter_code
_entity_poly.pdbx_strand_id
1 'polypeptide(L)'
;EIHVKDESLAKKIAGWAKSGRNFEQLAKKYSTDKGYKDKGGYVGYKEKTHRGTVSREAFNVGPNSVGGPVKYRNNWVVFKTGALTEKEYKAYEEAQSQVQSKLAAVKNKERREQWEKELEEEYPLVINQKVWDTI
;
A
#
# COMPACT_ATOMS: atom_id res chain seq x y z
N GLU A 1 -9.67 -10.24 1.77
CA GLU A 1 -9.43 -9.98 0.34
C GLU A 1 -9.29 -11.27 -0.44
N ILE A 2 -9.64 -11.23 -1.72
CA ILE A 2 -9.52 -12.31 -2.69
C ILE A 2 -8.83 -11.73 -3.92
N HIS A 3 -7.66 -12.27 -4.27
CA HIS A 3 -6.88 -11.81 -5.42
C HIS A 3 -6.99 -12.83 -6.54
N VAL A 4 -7.37 -12.41 -7.73
CA VAL A 4 -7.44 -13.27 -8.93
C VAL A 4 -6.85 -12.55 -10.13
N LYS A 5 -6.33 -13.31 -11.11
CA LYS A 5 -5.78 -12.73 -12.35
C LYS A 5 -6.86 -12.28 -13.33
N ASP A 6 -7.96 -13.02 -13.38
CA ASP A 6 -9.05 -12.82 -14.33
C ASP A 6 -10.15 -11.91 -13.74
N GLU A 7 -10.55 -10.89 -14.52
CA GLU A 7 -11.55 -9.92 -14.10
C GLU A 7 -12.95 -10.56 -14.01
N SER A 8 -13.28 -11.45 -14.95
CA SER A 8 -14.60 -12.08 -15.01
C SER A 8 -14.84 -12.97 -13.79
N LEU A 9 -13.81 -13.70 -13.36
CA LEU A 9 -13.81 -14.45 -12.11
C LEU A 9 -13.96 -13.52 -10.90
N ALA A 10 -13.26 -12.38 -10.89
CA ALA A 10 -13.37 -11.40 -9.81
C ALA A 10 -14.81 -10.86 -9.70
N LYS A 11 -15.44 -10.53 -10.83
CA LYS A 11 -16.85 -10.08 -10.91
C LYS A 11 -17.81 -11.16 -10.37
N LYS A 12 -17.63 -12.43 -10.75
CA LYS A 12 -18.43 -13.55 -10.22
C LYS A 12 -18.28 -13.71 -8.72
N ILE A 13 -17.05 -13.67 -8.21
CA ILE A 13 -16.76 -13.78 -6.77
C ILE A 13 -17.40 -12.63 -6.00
N ALA A 14 -17.31 -11.39 -6.50
CA ALA A 14 -17.95 -10.23 -5.89
C ALA A 14 -19.49 -10.40 -5.85
N GLY A 15 -20.09 -10.89 -6.95
CA GLY A 15 -21.52 -11.22 -6.99
C GLY A 15 -21.91 -12.25 -5.93
N TRP A 16 -21.22 -13.40 -5.87
CA TRP A 16 -21.50 -14.43 -4.87
C TRP A 16 -21.34 -13.94 -3.43
N ALA A 17 -20.32 -13.15 -3.16
CA ALA A 17 -20.09 -12.57 -1.84
C ALA A 17 -21.20 -11.58 -1.45
N LYS A 18 -21.67 -10.74 -2.39
CA LYS A 18 -22.80 -9.82 -2.18
C LYS A 18 -24.12 -10.57 -1.96
N SER A 19 -24.29 -11.74 -2.57
CA SER A 19 -25.43 -12.63 -2.35
C SER A 19 -25.34 -13.46 -1.05
N GLY A 20 -24.37 -13.18 -0.16
CA GLY A 20 -24.29 -13.80 1.16
C GLY A 20 -23.43 -15.07 1.22
N ARG A 21 -22.79 -15.48 0.13
CA ARG A 21 -21.87 -16.64 0.18
C ARG A 21 -20.68 -16.33 1.09
N ASN A 22 -20.27 -17.32 1.89
CA ASN A 22 -19.18 -17.17 2.85
C ASN A 22 -17.89 -16.67 2.17
N PHE A 23 -17.46 -15.46 2.54
CA PHE A 23 -16.32 -14.78 1.94
C PHE A 23 -14.99 -15.51 2.20
N GLU A 24 -14.81 -16.08 3.40
CA GLU A 24 -13.59 -16.79 3.77
C GLU A 24 -13.42 -18.07 2.96
N GLN A 25 -14.51 -18.80 2.72
CA GLN A 25 -14.50 -19.98 1.84
C GLN A 25 -14.19 -19.59 0.40
N LEU A 26 -14.76 -18.48 -0.10
CA LEU A 26 -14.43 -17.94 -1.41
C LEU A 26 -12.94 -17.56 -1.50
N ALA A 27 -12.39 -16.96 -0.45
CA ALA A 27 -10.98 -16.60 -0.38
C ALA A 27 -10.06 -17.83 -0.39
N LYS A 28 -10.34 -18.81 0.48
CA LYS A 28 -9.60 -20.09 0.53
C LYS A 28 -9.64 -20.79 -0.83
N LYS A 29 -10.80 -20.82 -1.49
CA LYS A 29 -10.97 -21.48 -2.78
C LYS A 29 -10.26 -20.76 -3.92
N TYR A 30 -10.53 -19.47 -4.11
CA TYR A 30 -10.17 -18.77 -5.35
C TYR A 30 -8.98 -17.82 -5.25
N SER A 31 -8.61 -17.35 -4.05
CA SER A 31 -7.52 -16.37 -3.93
C SER A 31 -6.19 -16.96 -4.38
N THR A 32 -5.43 -16.18 -5.13
CA THR A 32 -4.05 -16.46 -5.56
C THR A 32 -3.01 -15.88 -4.59
N ASP A 33 -3.46 -15.05 -3.64
CA ASP A 33 -2.60 -14.50 -2.59
C ASP A 33 -2.38 -15.54 -1.49
N LYS A 34 -1.25 -16.24 -1.56
CA LYS A 34 -0.86 -17.30 -0.60
C LYS A 34 -0.69 -16.77 0.83
N GLY A 35 -0.40 -15.49 1.03
CA GLY A 35 -0.19 -14.92 2.36
C GLY A 35 -1.48 -14.84 3.20
N TYR A 36 -2.63 -14.72 2.52
CA TYR A 36 -3.92 -14.56 3.18
C TYR A 36 -4.97 -15.61 2.80
N LYS A 37 -4.76 -16.39 1.73
CA LYS A 37 -5.69 -17.43 1.25
C LYS A 37 -6.15 -18.35 2.38
N ASP A 38 -5.22 -18.94 3.12
CA ASP A 38 -5.52 -19.90 4.18
C ASP A 38 -6.12 -19.24 5.44
N LYS A 39 -5.91 -17.93 5.59
CA LYS A 39 -6.53 -17.07 6.62
C LYS A 39 -7.90 -16.53 6.19
N GLY A 40 -8.57 -17.14 5.22
CA GLY A 40 -9.86 -16.66 4.72
C GLY A 40 -9.79 -15.28 4.05
N GLY A 41 -8.60 -14.87 3.61
CA GLY A 41 -8.37 -13.55 3.04
C GLY A 41 -8.20 -12.44 4.09
N TYR A 42 -8.10 -12.75 5.39
CA TYR A 42 -7.99 -11.72 6.43
C TYR A 42 -6.63 -11.02 6.39
N VAL A 43 -6.62 -9.71 6.10
CA VAL A 43 -5.40 -8.88 5.97
C VAL A 43 -5.14 -7.97 7.17
N GLY A 44 -5.98 -8.04 8.20
CA GLY A 44 -5.94 -7.14 9.36
C GLY A 44 -6.49 -5.74 9.07
N TYR A 45 -6.33 -4.84 10.05
CA TYR A 45 -6.70 -3.43 9.92
C TYR A 45 -5.76 -2.69 8.98
N LYS A 46 -6.34 -1.90 8.07
CA LYS A 46 -5.61 -1.13 7.06
C LYS A 46 -6.02 0.34 7.11
N GLU A 47 -5.02 1.21 7.02
CA GLU A 47 -5.26 2.63 6.82
C GLU A 47 -5.72 2.93 5.39
N LYS A 48 -6.43 4.05 5.21
CA LYS A 48 -6.91 4.52 3.89
C LYS A 48 -5.76 4.75 2.89
N THR A 49 -4.56 5.06 3.38
CA THR A 49 -3.35 5.34 2.59
C THR A 49 -2.54 4.09 2.26
N HIS A 50 -2.82 2.94 2.88
CA HIS A 50 -1.93 1.77 2.84
C HIS A 50 -1.76 1.17 1.43
N ARG A 51 -2.84 0.99 0.67
CA ARG A 51 -2.83 0.32 -0.65
C ARG A 51 -3.62 1.05 -1.72
N GLY A 52 -3.37 2.36 -1.85
CA GLY A 52 -3.83 3.16 -2.98
C GLY A 52 -5.33 2.98 -3.26
N THR A 53 -5.67 2.51 -4.46
CA THR A 53 -7.06 2.34 -4.94
C THR A 53 -7.86 1.34 -4.10
N VAL A 54 -7.28 0.21 -3.70
CA VAL A 54 -8.00 -0.82 -2.91
C VAL A 54 -8.40 -0.28 -1.55
N SER A 55 -7.46 0.36 -0.83
CA SER A 55 -7.75 0.97 0.46
C SER A 55 -8.77 2.09 0.33
N ARG A 56 -8.65 2.98 -0.67
CA ARG A 56 -9.64 4.06 -0.87
C ARG A 56 -11.04 3.51 -1.12
N GLU A 57 -11.16 2.53 -2.00
CA GLU A 57 -12.46 1.92 -2.32
C GLU A 57 -13.04 1.20 -1.11
N ALA A 58 -12.22 0.52 -0.30
CA ALA A 58 -12.66 -0.09 0.95
C ALA A 58 -13.26 0.92 1.93
N PHE A 59 -12.66 2.10 2.06
CA PHE A 59 -13.26 3.17 2.88
C PHE A 59 -14.52 3.75 2.25
N ASN A 60 -14.61 3.83 0.91
CA ASN A 60 -15.76 4.38 0.21
C ASN A 60 -17.00 3.48 0.32
N VAL A 61 -16.85 2.15 0.20
CA VAL A 61 -17.99 1.22 0.32
C VAL A 61 -18.51 1.08 1.76
N GLY A 62 -17.79 1.63 2.73
CA GLY A 62 -18.17 1.63 4.13
C GLY A 62 -17.86 0.33 4.89
N PRO A 63 -18.17 0.30 6.19
CA PRO A 63 -17.91 -0.85 7.05
C PRO A 63 -18.83 -2.04 6.73
N ASN A 64 -18.35 -3.26 6.97
CA ASN A 64 -19.10 -4.52 6.80
C ASN A 64 -19.66 -4.78 5.39
N SER A 65 -19.05 -4.17 4.38
CA SER A 65 -19.48 -4.21 2.98
C SER A 65 -18.55 -5.06 2.10
N VAL A 66 -19.10 -5.60 1.01
CA VAL A 66 -18.30 -6.25 -0.04
C VAL A 66 -18.07 -5.27 -1.19
N GLY A 67 -16.80 -5.02 -1.51
CA GLY A 67 -16.39 -4.12 -2.58
C GLY A 67 -15.49 -4.76 -3.64
N GLY A 68 -15.23 -3.98 -4.69
CA GLY A 68 -14.53 -4.43 -5.89
C GLY A 68 -15.41 -5.14 -6.92
N PRO A 69 -14.80 -5.72 -7.97
CA PRO A 69 -13.36 -5.90 -8.14
C PRO A 69 -12.59 -4.61 -8.48
N VAL A 70 -11.41 -4.44 -7.86
CA VAL A 70 -10.50 -3.30 -8.12
C VAL A 70 -9.19 -3.81 -8.71
N LYS A 71 -8.69 -3.18 -9.77
CA LYS A 71 -7.37 -3.50 -10.31
C LYS A 71 -6.28 -3.06 -9.33
N TYR A 72 -5.41 -4.00 -8.96
CA TYR A 72 -4.26 -3.74 -8.08
C TYR A 72 -3.05 -4.52 -8.57
N ARG A 73 -2.03 -3.79 -9.03
CA ARG A 73 -0.89 -4.38 -9.77
C ARG A 73 -1.42 -5.25 -10.91
N ASN A 74 -0.98 -6.51 -11.00
CA ASN A 74 -1.37 -7.43 -12.06
C ASN A 74 -2.64 -8.25 -11.74
N ASN A 75 -3.27 -8.03 -10.59
CA ASN A 75 -4.43 -8.78 -10.14
C ASN A 75 -5.69 -7.91 -10.02
N TRP A 76 -6.82 -8.58 -9.84
CA TRP A 76 -8.10 -8.02 -9.44
C TRP A 76 -8.41 -8.42 -8.01
N VAL A 77 -8.81 -7.45 -7.20
CA VAL A 77 -9.04 -7.61 -5.76
C VAL A 77 -10.52 -7.42 -5.46
N VAL A 78 -11.13 -8.45 -4.89
CA VAL A 78 -12.43 -8.38 -4.22
C VAL A 78 -12.16 -8.34 -2.72
N PHE A 79 -12.87 -7.49 -1.99
CA PHE A 79 -12.63 -7.34 -0.56
C PHE A 79 -13.95 -7.28 0.21
N LYS A 80 -13.87 -7.62 1.50
CA LYS A 80 -14.94 -7.45 2.47
C LYS A 80 -14.36 -6.61 3.60
N THR A 81 -15.01 -5.49 3.91
CA THR A 81 -14.61 -4.63 5.02
C THR A 81 -15.16 -5.18 6.33
N GLY A 82 -14.48 -4.87 7.42
CA GLY A 82 -15.00 -5.09 8.78
C GLY A 82 -15.56 -3.80 9.36
N ALA A 83 -15.63 -3.73 10.69
CA ALA A 83 -15.94 -2.50 11.40
C ALA A 83 -14.87 -1.43 11.12
N LEU A 84 -15.31 -0.18 10.97
CA LEU A 84 -14.43 0.98 10.94
C LEU A 84 -14.07 1.32 12.38
N THR A 85 -12.78 1.27 12.71
CA THR A 85 -12.28 1.74 14.00
C THR A 85 -11.98 3.23 13.91
N GLU A 86 -12.30 3.98 14.97
CA GLU A 86 -11.87 5.36 15.07
C GLU A 86 -10.34 5.45 15.08
N LYS A 87 -9.82 6.56 14.58
CA LYS A 87 -8.38 6.82 14.67
C LYS A 87 -8.06 7.09 16.14
N GLU A 88 -7.34 6.16 16.76
CA GLU A 88 -6.64 6.45 17.99
C GLU A 88 -5.43 7.33 17.68
N TYR A 89 -5.41 8.52 18.27
CA TYR A 89 -4.24 9.38 18.24
C TYR A 89 -3.34 8.98 19.40
N LYS A 90 -2.06 8.77 19.11
CA LYS A 90 -1.05 8.65 20.17
C LYS A 90 -0.95 9.96 20.94
N ALA A 91 -0.68 9.88 22.23
CA ALA A 91 -0.34 11.06 23.01
C ALA A 91 0.89 11.76 22.40
N TYR A 92 0.98 13.08 22.60
CA TYR A 92 2.09 13.87 22.06
C TYR A 92 3.46 13.26 22.40
N GLU A 93 3.67 12.88 23.66
CA GLU A 93 4.92 12.29 24.15
C GLU A 93 5.30 11.00 23.39
N GLU A 94 4.33 10.13 23.11
CA GLU A 94 4.55 8.87 22.38
C GLU A 94 4.82 9.11 20.88
N ALA A 95 4.22 10.15 20.32
CA ALA A 95 4.38 10.52 18.92
C ALA A 95 5.64 11.36 18.68
N GLN A 96 6.12 12.11 19.68
CA GLN A 96 7.16 13.13 19.55
C GLN A 96 8.43 12.55 18.92
N SER A 97 8.94 11.45 19.48
CA SER A 97 10.16 10.80 18.97
C SER A 97 10.01 10.34 17.52
N GLN A 98 8.86 9.77 17.15
CA GLN A 98 8.61 9.33 15.76
C GLN A 98 8.52 10.51 14.80
N VAL A 99 7.86 11.60 15.21
CA VAL A 99 7.72 12.81 14.41
C VAL A 99 9.08 13.49 14.25
N GLN A 100 9.85 13.64 15.32
CA GLN A 100 11.21 14.21 15.26
C GLN A 100 12.12 13.39 14.36
N SER A 101 12.10 12.06 14.45
CA SER A 101 12.91 11.19 13.59
C SER A 101 12.54 11.33 12.12
N LYS A 102 11.23 11.34 11.79
CA LYS A 102 10.76 11.58 10.42
C LYS A 102 11.15 12.97 9.91
N LEU A 103 10.98 14.00 10.73
CA LEU A 103 11.32 15.38 10.36
C LEU A 103 12.83 15.54 10.15
N ALA A 104 13.65 14.93 11.00
CA ALA A 104 15.10 14.92 10.86
C ALA A 104 15.52 14.23 9.56
N ALA A 105 14.90 13.12 9.19
CA ALA A 105 15.17 12.44 7.93
C ALA A 105 14.85 13.33 6.70
N VAL A 106 13.73 14.06 6.73
CA VAL A 106 13.37 15.02 5.67
C VAL A 106 14.40 16.15 5.59
N LYS A 107 14.68 16.83 6.71
CA LYS A 107 15.65 17.93 6.74
C LYS A 107 17.06 17.51 6.36
N ASN A 108 17.50 16.32 6.78
CA ASN A 108 18.81 15.80 6.42
C ASN A 108 18.92 15.51 4.92
N LYS A 109 17.83 15.05 4.28
CA LYS A 109 17.79 14.87 2.84
C LYS A 109 17.90 16.21 2.11
N GLU A 110 17.08 17.19 2.50
CA GLU A 110 17.11 18.54 1.92
C GLU A 110 18.48 19.20 2.08
N ARG A 111 19.06 19.15 3.29
CA ARG A 111 20.39 19.71 3.56
C ARG A 111 21.48 18.99 2.77
N ARG A 112 21.37 17.68 2.56
CA ARG A 112 22.33 16.93 1.74
C ARG A 112 22.26 17.36 0.28
N GLU A 113 21.05 17.44 -0.28
CA GLU A 113 20.86 17.90 -1.67
C GLU A 113 21.38 19.34 -1.87
N GLN A 114 21.23 20.20 -0.86
CA GLN A 114 21.79 21.54 -0.90
C GLN A 114 23.32 21.53 -0.80
N TRP A 115 23.88 20.75 0.11
CA TRP A 115 25.33 20.64 0.29
C TRP A 115 26.02 20.03 -0.94
N GLU A 116 25.40 19.06 -1.61
CA GLU A 116 25.88 18.50 -2.87
C GLU A 116 26.00 19.57 -3.96
N LYS A 117 25.01 20.47 -4.08
CA LYS A 117 25.07 21.60 -5.03
C LYS A 117 26.17 22.59 -4.69
N GLU A 118 26.31 22.94 -3.41
CA GLU A 118 27.38 23.84 -2.95
C GLU A 118 28.76 23.26 -3.27
N LEU A 119 28.95 21.94 -3.10
CA LEU A 119 30.20 21.25 -3.44
C LEU A 119 30.46 21.22 -4.96
N GLU A 120 29.44 21.01 -5.78
CA GLU A 120 29.57 21.07 -7.25
C GLU A 120 30.00 22.46 -7.74
N GLU A 121 29.51 23.52 -7.09
CA GLU A 121 29.89 24.91 -7.39
C GLU A 121 31.30 25.26 -6.90
N GLU A 122 31.66 24.84 -5.68
CA GLU A 122 32.98 25.14 -5.08
C GLU A 122 34.11 24.32 -5.72
N TYR A 123 33.83 23.08 -6.12
CA TYR A 123 34.80 22.14 -6.69
C TYR A 123 34.37 21.71 -8.10
N PRO A 124 34.54 22.56 -9.12
CA PRO A 124 34.16 22.23 -10.49
C PRO A 124 34.94 21.01 -10.99
N LEU A 125 34.20 19.93 -11.22
CA LEU A 125 34.76 18.62 -11.55
C LEU A 125 35.06 18.54 -13.05
N VAL A 126 36.34 18.39 -13.40
CA VAL A 126 36.75 18.13 -14.80
C VAL A 126 36.92 16.63 -14.99
N ILE A 127 35.92 15.99 -15.58
CA ILE A 127 35.95 14.55 -15.88
C ILE A 127 36.63 14.33 -17.23
N ASN A 128 37.70 13.52 -17.25
CA ASN A 128 38.30 13.07 -18.49
C ASN A 128 37.49 11.91 -19.09
N GLN A 129 36.52 12.25 -19.93
CA GLN A 129 35.58 11.29 -20.51
C GLN A 129 36.27 10.14 -21.26
N LYS A 130 37.43 10.40 -21.91
CA LYS A 130 38.16 9.38 -22.67
C LYS A 130 38.67 8.22 -21.81
N VAL A 131 38.98 8.48 -20.54
CA VAL A 131 39.43 7.44 -19.59
C VAL A 131 38.22 6.77 -18.94
N TRP A 132 37.18 7.54 -18.66
CA TRP A 132 35.94 7.05 -18.04
C TRP A 132 35.22 6.00 -18.91
N ASP A 133 35.14 6.23 -20.23
CA ASP A 133 34.44 5.33 -21.15
C ASP A 133 35.18 3.99 -21.40
N THR A 134 36.41 3.83 -20.89
CA THR A 134 37.21 2.61 -21.02
C THR A 134 37.13 1.65 -19.82
N ILE A 135 36.36 2.01 -18.79
CA ILE A 135 36.11 1.21 -17.58
C ILE A 135 34.68 0.63 -17.67
#